data_AF-A0A1W9R106-F1
#
_entry.id   AF-A0A1W9R106-F1
#
_cell.length_a   1.000
_cell.length_b   1.000
_cell.length_c   1.000
_cell.angle_alpha   90.00
_cell.angle_beta   90.00
_cell.angle_gamma   90.00
#
_symmetry.space_group_name_H-M   'P 1'
#
loop_
_entity.id
_entity.type
_entity.pdbx_description
1 polymer ?
#
loop_
_entity_poly.entity_id
_entity_poly.type
_entity_poly.pdbx_seq_one_letter_code
_entity_poly.pdbx_strand_id
1 'polypeptide(L)' 'MKNLEPTLDAIEDYNGQESKEKRMTVWIVILSGLLIGAVYGIISANSSVSDDLGTSHITGMYKH' A
#
# COMPACT_ATOMS: atom_id res chain seq x y z
N MET A 1 0.04 40.40 -34.45
CA MET A 1 0.30 39.09 -33.80
C MET A 1 -0.60 39.04 -32.57
N LYS A 2 -1.56 38.11 -32.52
CA LYS A 2 -2.43 37.96 -31.33
C LYS A 2 -1.62 37.22 -30.28
N ASN A 3 -1.32 37.88 -29.17
CA ASN A 3 -0.82 37.22 -27.97
C ASN A 3 -1.98 36.39 -27.40
N LEU A 4 -2.10 35.13 -27.82
CA LEU A 4 -2.88 34.12 -27.10
C LEU A 4 -2.02 33.68 -25.91
N GLU A 5 -1.95 34.52 -24.87
CA GLU A 5 -1.54 33.98 -23.58
C GLU A 5 -2.70 33.10 -23.09
N PRO A 6 -2.45 31.81 -22.81
CA PRO A 6 -3.46 30.95 -22.20
C PRO A 6 -3.84 31.57 -20.86
N THR A 7 -5.08 32.02 -20.72
CA THR A 7 -5.60 32.44 -19.42
C THR A 7 -5.62 31.22 -18.49
N LEU A 8 -5.61 31.46 -17.17
CA LEU A 8 -5.61 30.37 -16.18
C LEU A 8 -6.79 29.38 -16.38
N ASP A 9 -7.93 29.88 -16.87
CA ASP A 9 -9.10 29.08 -17.25
C ASP A 9 -8.93 28.21 -18.51
N ALA A 10 -7.96 28.51 -19.38
CA ALA A 10 -7.68 27.74 -20.59
C ALA A 10 -6.81 26.49 -20.31
N ILE A 11 -6.34 26.33 -19.08
CA ILE A 11 -5.56 25.17 -18.65
C ILE A 11 -6.54 24.07 -18.23
N GLU A 12 -6.50 22.93 -18.93
CA GLU A 12 -7.44 21.80 -18.81
C GLU A 12 -7.53 21.20 -17.39
N ASP A 13 -6.55 21.46 -16.51
CA ASP A 13 -6.47 20.93 -15.14
C ASP A 13 -6.48 22.04 -14.06
N TYR A 14 -6.86 23.28 -14.41
CA TYR A 14 -6.86 24.40 -13.46
C TYR A 14 -8.13 24.42 -12.60
N ASN A 15 -7.98 24.79 -11.32
CA ASN A 15 -9.08 24.97 -10.36
C ASN A 15 -9.98 23.74 -10.12
N GLY A 16 -9.41 22.53 -10.06
CA GLY A 16 -10.18 21.33 -9.72
C GLY A 16 -11.12 20.85 -10.83
N GLN A 17 -10.89 21.28 -12.08
CA GLN A 17 -11.52 20.71 -13.28
C GLN A 17 -10.97 19.33 -13.66
N GLU A 18 -10.17 18.71 -12.77
CA GLU A 18 -9.69 17.35 -12.89
C GLU A 18 -10.85 16.40 -13.20
N SER A 19 -10.81 15.79 -14.39
CA SER A 19 -11.83 14.84 -14.81
C SER A 19 -12.00 13.74 -13.75
N LYS A 20 -13.24 13.40 -13.42
CA LYS A 20 -13.57 12.34 -12.45
C LYS A 20 -12.83 11.03 -12.75
N GLU A 21 -12.54 10.77 -14.02
CA GLU A 21 -11.76 9.61 -14.45
C GLU A 21 -10.32 9.63 -13.93
N LYS A 22 -9.63 10.78 -13.92
CA LYS A 22 -8.28 10.90 -13.35
C LYS A 22 -8.27 10.58 -11.86
N ARG A 23 -9.25 11.11 -11.11
CA ARG A 23 -9.38 10.81 -9.68
C ARG A 23 -9.67 9.33 -9.44
N MET A 24 -10.55 8.75 -10.25
CA MET A 24 -10.89 7.32 -10.18
C MET A 24 -9.67 6.44 -10.48
N THR A 25 -8.83 6.80 -11.46
CA THR A 25 -7.57 6.10 -11.72
C THR A 25 -6.64 6.14 -10.51
N VAL A 26 -6.47 7.29 -9.87
CA VAL A 26 -5.64 7.42 -8.66
C VAL A 26 -6.17 6.51 -7.53
N TRP A 27 -7.49 6.51 -7.31
CA TRP A 27 -8.12 5.62 -6.33
C TRP A 27 -7.91 4.14 -6.67
N ILE A 28 -8.03 3.75 -7.94
CA ILE A 28 -7.77 2.36 -8.39
C ILE A 28 -6.32 1.96 -8.11
N VAL A 29 -5.35 2.84 -8.40
CA VAL A 29 -3.93 2.56 -8.13
C VAL A 29 -3.69 2.36 -6.63
N ILE A 30 -4.21 3.26 -5.79
CA ILE A 30 -4.10 3.15 -4.33
C ILE A 30 -4.74 1.85 -3.83
N LEU A 31 -5.96 1.53 -4.30
CA LEU A 31 -6.67 0.32 -3.91
C LEU A 31 -5.92 -0.95 -4.33
N SER A 32 -5.31 -0.93 -5.51
CA SER A 32 -4.52 -2.06 -6.01
C SER A 32 -3.26 -2.31 -5.18
N GLY A 33 -2.53 -1.25 -4.81
CA GLY A 33 -1.36 -1.35 -3.93
C GLY A 33 -1.74 -1.84 -2.53
N LEU A 34 -2.85 -1.33 -1.98
CA LEU A 34 -3.38 -1.75 -0.70
C LEU A 34 -3.76 -3.24 -0.69
N LEU A 35 -4.43 -3.72 -1.74
CA LEU A 35 -4.80 -5.14 -1.86
C LEU A 35 -3.57 -6.05 -1.91
N ILE A 36 -2.56 -5.70 -2.70
CA ILE A 36 -1.32 -6.49 -2.79
C ILE A 36 -0.59 -6.50 -1.44
N GLY A 37 -0.48 -5.34 -0.79
CA GLY A 37 0.12 -5.22 0.54
C GLY A 37 -0.65 -6.01 1.60
N ALA A 38 -1.98 -5.99 1.56
CA ALA A 38 -2.84 -6.76 2.47
C ALA A 38 -2.68 -8.27 2.25
N VAL A 39 -2.67 -8.74 1.01
CA VAL A 39 -2.45 -10.16 0.68
C VAL A 39 -1.07 -10.61 1.17
N TYR A 40 -0.01 -9.85 0.86
CA TYR A 40 1.33 -10.14 1.36
C TYR A 40 1.40 -10.12 2.89
N GLY A 41 0.73 -9.16 3.54
CA GLY A 41 0.67 -9.05 4.99
C GLY A 41 -0.01 -10.25 5.64
N ILE A 42 -1.13 -10.73 5.08
CA ILE A 42 -1.83 -11.93 5.56
C ILE A 42 -0.93 -13.16 5.42
N ILE A 43 -0.30 -13.34 4.25
CA ILE A 43 0.61 -14.46 4.02
C ILE A 43 1.78 -14.40 5.01
N SER A 44 2.41 -13.23 5.18
CA SER A 44 3.53 -13.04 6.10
C SER A 44 3.15 -13.25 7.57
N ALA A 45 1.97 -12.80 7.98
CA ALA A 45 1.48 -12.99 9.35
C ALA A 45 1.19 -14.47 9.65
N ASN A 46 0.61 -15.20 8.69
CA ASN A 46 0.29 -16.63 8.87
C ASN A 46 1.47 -17.58 8.60
N SER A 47 2.52 -17.12 7.93
CA SER A 47 3.74 -17.91 7.69
C SER A 47 4.72 -17.89 8.87
N SER A 48 4.45 -17.05 9.88
CA SER A 48 5.04 -17.21 11.20
C SER A 48 4.40 -18.42 11.88
N VAL A 49 4.89 -19.62 11.57
CA VAL A 49 4.62 -20.78 12.41
C VAL A 49 5.10 -20.43 13.82
N SER A 50 4.19 -20.43 14.79
CA SER A 50 4.53 -20.28 16.19
C SER A 50 5.34 -21.50 16.59
N ASP A 51 6.67 -21.39 16.58
CA ASP A 51 7.59 -22.39 17.13
C ASP A 51 7.54 -22.32 18.67
N ASP A 52 6.32 -22.26 19.23
CA ASP A 52 6.08 -22.45 20.65
C ASP A 52 5.85 -23.95 20.85
N LEU A 53 6.94 -24.70 20.71
CA LEU A 53 7.03 -25.95 21.42
C LEU A 53 7.03 -25.57 22.89
N GLY A 54 5.92 -25.79 23.60
CA GLY A 54 5.78 -25.65 25.05
C GLY A 54 6.70 -26.58 25.85
N THR A 55 7.92 -26.82 25.38
CA THR A 55 9.02 -27.41 26.10
C THR A 55 9.65 -26.32 26.94
N SER A 56 9.26 -26.31 28.22
CA SER A 56 10.12 -25.82 29.29
C SER A 56 11.53 -26.33 29.04
N HIS A 57 12.42 -25.43 28.61
CA HIS A 57 13.80 -25.75 28.33
C HIS A 57 14.50 -26.03 29.67
N ILE A 58 14.39 -27.25 30.17
CA ILE A 58 15.26 -27.73 31.25
C ILE A 58 16.61 -28.02 30.60
N THR A 59 17.35 -26.96 30.31
CA THR A 59 18.74 -27.04 29.86
C THR A 59 19.58 -27.62 30.98
N GLY A 60 19.87 -28.91 30.86
CA GLY A 60 20.97 -29.59 31.53
C GLY A 60 20.71 -29.96 32.99
N MET A 61 20.44 -31.24 33.24
CA MET A 61 21.05 -31.96 34.35
C MET A 61 21.22 -33.44 33.98
N TYR A 62 22.34 -33.75 33.33
CA TYR A 62 23.01 -35.04 33.49
C TYR A 62 24.48 -34.76 33.81
N LYS A 63 24.85 -34.85 35.10
CA LYS A 63 26.20 -35.15 35.57
C LYS A 63 26.22 -35.46 37.07
N HIS A 64 26.00 -36.72 37.46
CA HIS A 64 27.01 -37.66 37.96
C HIS A 64 26.33 -38.99 38.31
#